data_AF-A0A0F9PQH6-F1
#
_entry.id   AF-A0A0F9PQH6-F1
#
_cell.length_a   1.000
_cell.length_b   1.000
_cell.length_c   1.000
_cell.angle_alpha   90.00
_cell.angle_beta   90.00
_cell.angle_gamma   90.00
#
_symmetry.space_group_name_H-M   'P 1'
#
loop_
_entity.id
_entity.type
_entity.pdbx_description
1 polymer ?
#
loop_
_entity_poly.entity_id
_entity_poly.type
_entity_poly.pdbx_seq_one_letter_code
_entity_poly.pdbx_strand_id
1 'polypeptide(L)'
;MTPQYQRIVDGDRGDCNQACVATITGLPLDDIPDGAGHKFGYYGALQDFLDEHGWVYIEIGPVLYWWLFYPLRNVPVIASVPSQAFEGRMHAVVACVDDSDRLVVLHDPNPGNGPYDLSLEGVPEGHSMLIRREGLPDGRRVP
;
A
#
# COMPACT_ATOMS: atom_id res chain seq x y z
N MET A 1 1.05 8.62 -11.82
CA MET A 1 0.95 8.58 -10.35
C MET A 1 1.42 9.92 -9.83
N THR A 2 0.71 10.53 -8.87
CA THR A 2 1.09 11.84 -8.29
C THR A 2 1.43 11.62 -6.82
N PRO A 3 2.68 11.82 -6.38
CA PRO A 3 3.07 11.68 -4.98
C PRO A 3 2.19 12.49 -4.03
N GLN A 4 1.68 11.84 -2.98
CA GLN A 4 0.96 12.47 -1.88
C GLN A 4 1.73 12.22 -0.58
N TYR A 5 1.95 13.26 0.21
CA TYR A 5 2.73 13.17 1.45
C TYR A 5 1.80 13.06 2.65
N GLN A 6 2.24 12.28 3.64
CA GLN A 6 1.53 12.14 4.90
C GLN A 6 1.55 13.48 5.65
N ARG A 7 0.47 13.80 6.36
CA ARG A 7 0.36 15.04 7.14
C ARG A 7 0.64 14.83 8.62
N ILE A 8 0.51 13.59 9.08
CA ILE A 8 0.70 13.19 10.48
C ILE A 8 1.88 12.23 10.55
N VAL A 9 2.96 12.68 11.17
CA VAL A 9 4.13 11.84 11.49
C VAL A 9 4.05 11.47 12.97
N ASP A 10 3.39 10.36 13.25
CA ASP A 10 3.14 9.87 14.61
C ASP A 10 3.20 8.32 14.64
N GLY A 11 3.70 7.75 15.73
CA GLY A 11 3.91 6.31 15.87
C GLY A 11 2.64 5.48 16.04
N ASP A 12 1.53 6.09 16.45
CA ASP A 12 0.24 5.42 16.68
C ASP A 12 -0.88 5.95 15.77
N ARG A 13 -0.73 7.14 15.19
CA ARG A 13 -1.77 7.84 14.41
C ARG A 13 -1.32 8.37 13.05
N GLY A 14 -0.24 7.83 12.48
CA GLY A 14 0.24 8.25 11.16
C GLY A 14 -0.74 7.96 10.02
N ASP A 15 -0.73 8.82 8.99
CA ASP A 15 -1.55 8.71 7.77
C ASP A 15 -0.76 8.24 6.54
N CYS A 16 0.38 7.57 6.75
CA CYS A 16 1.26 7.08 5.68
C CYS A 16 0.54 6.13 4.70
N ASN A 17 -0.31 5.23 5.20
CA ASN A 17 -1.08 4.33 4.34
C ASN A 17 -2.11 5.10 3.48
N GLN A 18 -2.81 6.08 4.04
CA GLN A 18 -3.74 6.94 3.29
C GLN A 18 -3.00 7.69 2.17
N ALA A 19 -1.82 8.22 2.45
CA ALA A 19 -0.98 8.88 1.45
C ALA A 19 -0.50 7.93 0.33
N CYS A 20 -0.19 6.66 0.65
CA CYS A 20 0.09 5.64 -0.36
C CYS A 20 -1.14 5.36 -1.25
N VAL A 21 -2.32 5.20 -0.65
CA VAL A 21 -3.57 4.99 -1.39
C VAL A 21 -3.88 6.18 -2.29
N ALA A 22 -3.76 7.41 -1.77
CA ALA A 22 -3.95 8.65 -2.55
C ALA A 22 -2.98 8.71 -3.73
N THR A 23 -1.71 8.36 -3.49
CA THR A 23 -0.67 8.33 -4.53
C THR A 23 -1.03 7.36 -5.65
N ILE A 24 -1.41 6.11 -5.32
CA ILE A 24 -1.71 5.06 -6.32
C ILE A 24 -3.03 5.34 -7.06
N THR A 25 -4.07 5.75 -6.33
CA THR A 25 -5.42 5.91 -6.89
C THR A 25 -5.64 7.26 -7.58
N GLY A 26 -4.87 8.28 -7.19
CA GLY A 26 -5.09 9.68 -7.58
C GLY A 26 -6.26 10.34 -6.85
N LEU A 27 -6.84 9.69 -5.84
CA LEU A 27 -7.91 10.27 -5.02
C LEU A 27 -7.32 11.31 -4.04
N PRO A 28 -8.07 12.35 -3.66
CA PRO A 28 -7.63 13.31 -2.66
C PRO A 28 -7.36 12.63 -1.31
N LEU A 29 -6.26 13.00 -0.65
CA LEU A 29 -5.90 12.44 0.67
C LEU A 29 -7.01 12.67 1.71
N ASP A 30 -7.67 13.83 1.65
CA ASP A 30 -8.75 14.21 2.56
C ASP A 30 -10.02 13.34 2.43
N ASP A 31 -10.18 12.67 1.30
CA ASP A 31 -11.35 11.82 1.06
C ASP A 31 -11.13 10.39 1.57
N ILE A 32 -9.88 9.99 1.83
CA ILE A 32 -9.55 8.63 2.27
C ILE A 32 -9.79 8.53 3.78
N PRO A 33 -10.49 7.48 4.26
CA PRO A 33 -10.88 7.39 5.65
C PRO A 33 -9.68 7.15 6.58
N ASP A 34 -9.76 7.69 7.79
CA ASP A 34 -8.82 7.42 8.89
C ASP A 34 -9.18 6.16 9.70
N GLY A 35 -10.31 5.52 9.38
CA GLY A 35 -10.80 4.32 10.05
C GLY A 35 -11.52 4.56 11.37
N ALA A 36 -11.62 5.81 11.84
CA ALA A 36 -12.23 6.12 13.12
C ALA A 36 -13.71 5.72 13.15
N GLY A 37 -14.10 4.92 14.16
CA GLY A 37 -15.48 4.51 14.36
C GLY A 37 -16.00 3.41 13.42
N HIS A 38 -15.18 2.89 12.49
CA HIS A 38 -15.57 1.79 11.63
C HIS A 38 -15.49 0.43 12.35
N LYS A 39 -16.50 -0.43 12.16
CA LYS A 39 -16.64 -1.74 12.85
C LYS A 39 -15.45 -2.69 12.66
N PHE A 40 -14.74 -2.56 11.54
CA PHE A 40 -13.58 -3.38 11.17
C PHE A 40 -12.28 -2.57 11.18
N GLY A 41 -12.27 -1.43 11.89
CA GLY A 41 -11.15 -0.51 11.93
C GLY A 41 -10.79 0.08 10.55
N TYR A 42 -9.56 0.57 10.45
CA TYR A 42 -9.02 1.26 9.27
C TYR A 42 -9.16 0.45 7.99
N TYR A 43 -8.70 -0.80 7.96
CA TYR A 43 -8.72 -1.60 6.73
C TYR A 43 -10.12 -1.89 6.21
N GLY A 44 -11.10 -2.06 7.10
CA GLY A 44 -12.48 -2.20 6.66
C GLY A 44 -13.05 -0.90 6.09
N ALA A 45 -12.77 0.25 6.74
CA ALA A 45 -13.24 1.54 6.24
C ALA A 45 -12.61 1.85 4.87
N LEU A 46 -11.32 1.54 4.74
CA LEU A 46 -10.58 1.69 3.51
C LEU A 46 -11.13 0.79 2.40
N GLN A 47 -11.45 -0.48 2.69
CA GLN A 47 -12.02 -1.39 1.69
C GLN A 47 -13.41 -0.92 1.22
N ASP A 48 -14.29 -0.50 2.14
CA ASP A 48 -15.61 0.01 1.79
C ASP A 48 -15.50 1.28 0.92
N PHE A 49 -14.61 2.19 1.27
CA PHE A 49 -14.30 3.38 0.47
C PHE A 49 -13.76 3.00 -0.92
N LEU A 50 -12.75 2.13 -1.00
CA LEU A 50 -12.16 1.73 -2.27
C LEU A 50 -13.18 1.04 -3.18
N ASP A 51 -14.08 0.24 -2.62
CA ASP A 51 -15.16 -0.41 -3.34
C ASP A 51 -16.09 0.58 -4.05
N GLU A 52 -16.45 1.69 -3.38
CA GLU A 52 -17.25 2.78 -3.95
C GLU A 52 -16.50 3.51 -5.07
N HIS A 53 -15.17 3.54 -5.00
CA HIS A 53 -14.29 4.16 -6.00
C HIS A 53 -13.76 3.19 -7.07
N GLY A 54 -14.31 1.97 -7.14
CA GLY A 54 -13.97 0.98 -8.16
C GLY A 54 -12.59 0.33 -7.99
N TRP A 55 -12.10 0.26 -6.75
CA TRP A 55 -10.85 -0.37 -6.35
C TRP A 55 -11.09 -1.52 -5.38
N VAL A 56 -10.15 -2.44 -5.32
CA VAL A 56 -10.11 -3.53 -4.33
C VAL A 56 -8.75 -3.51 -3.64
N TYR A 57 -8.75 -3.53 -2.31
CA TYR A 57 -7.55 -3.68 -1.50
C TYR A 57 -7.31 -5.16 -1.23
N ILE A 58 -6.12 -5.64 -1.56
CA ILE A 58 -5.72 -7.01 -1.27
C ILE A 58 -4.46 -6.96 -0.43
N GLU A 59 -4.56 -7.41 0.81
CA GLU A 59 -3.40 -7.66 1.63
C GLU A 59 -2.75 -8.98 1.21
N ILE A 60 -1.46 -8.92 0.91
CA ILE A 60 -0.63 -10.05 0.56
C ILE A 60 0.33 -10.24 1.74
N GLY A 61 0.05 -11.25 2.55
CA GLY A 61 0.86 -11.61 3.72
C GLY A 61 2.32 -11.93 3.34
N PRO A 62 3.21 -12.12 4.32
CA PRO A 62 4.63 -12.35 4.08
C PRO A 62 4.82 -13.52 3.11
N VAL A 63 5.22 -13.17 1.90
CA VAL A 63 5.41 -14.13 0.82
C VAL A 63 6.76 -14.80 1.06
N LEU A 64 6.77 -15.88 1.86
CA LEU A 64 7.95 -16.74 2.04
C LEU A 64 8.52 -17.27 0.71
N TYR A 65 7.73 -17.19 -0.36
CA TYR A 65 8.04 -17.70 -1.68
C TYR A 65 7.52 -16.74 -2.75
N TRP A 66 8.40 -15.92 -3.33
CA TRP A 66 8.24 -14.99 -4.47
C TRP A 66 7.43 -15.51 -5.70
N TRP A 67 6.97 -16.75 -5.64
CA TRP A 67 6.37 -17.55 -6.69
C TRP A 67 4.82 -17.57 -6.60
N LEU A 68 4.22 -17.22 -5.45
CA LEU A 68 2.75 -17.26 -5.29
C LEU A 68 2.06 -16.03 -5.90
N PHE A 69 2.77 -14.92 -5.96
CA PHE A 69 2.42 -13.73 -6.70
C PHE A 69 3.70 -13.28 -7.38
N TYR A 70 3.89 -13.61 -8.66
CA TYR A 70 4.94 -12.94 -9.41
C TYR A 70 4.56 -11.46 -9.38
N PRO A 71 5.36 -10.58 -8.75
CA PRO A 71 5.00 -9.18 -8.65
C PRO A 71 4.82 -8.68 -10.08
N LEU A 72 3.65 -8.12 -10.36
CA LEU A 72 3.40 -7.53 -11.65
C LEU A 72 4.45 -6.42 -11.82
N ARG A 73 5.39 -6.63 -12.75
CA ARG A 73 6.46 -5.66 -12.99
C ARG A 73 5.86 -4.30 -13.24
N ASN A 74 6.45 -3.28 -12.63
CA ASN A 74 6.03 -1.89 -12.76
C ASN A 74 4.58 -1.62 -12.30
N VAL A 75 4.00 -2.49 -11.47
CA VAL A 75 2.71 -2.24 -10.80
C VAL A 75 2.96 -1.68 -9.40
N PRO A 76 2.45 -0.48 -9.08
CA PRO A 76 2.55 0.09 -7.74
C PRO A 76 1.82 -0.76 -6.70
N VAL A 77 2.51 -1.07 -5.62
CA VAL A 77 2.00 -1.73 -4.42
C VAL A 77 2.31 -0.88 -3.20
N ILE A 78 1.56 -1.09 -2.11
CA ILE A 78 1.88 -0.55 -0.80
C ILE A 78 2.76 -1.59 -0.09
N ALA A 79 3.97 -1.23 0.28
CA ALA A 79 4.88 -2.09 1.04
C ALA A 79 4.99 -1.62 2.50
N SER A 80 5.00 -2.57 3.45
CA SER A 80 5.20 -2.30 4.87
C SER A 80 6.68 -2.46 5.23
N VAL A 81 7.36 -1.34 5.50
CA VAL A 81 8.80 -1.28 5.80
C VAL A 81 9.02 -0.80 7.23
N PRO A 82 10.15 -1.12 7.89
CA PRO A 82 10.47 -0.57 9.19
C PRO A 82 10.49 0.97 9.18
N SER A 83 9.91 1.61 10.19
CA SER A 83 9.93 3.06 10.31
C SER A 83 11.34 3.56 10.65
N GLN A 84 11.84 4.54 9.90
CA GLN A 84 13.08 5.25 10.24
C GLN A 84 12.87 6.30 11.35
N ALA A 85 11.62 6.72 11.57
CA ALA A 85 11.27 7.74 12.57
C ALA A 85 10.91 7.15 13.94
N PHE A 86 10.36 5.94 13.98
CA PHE A 86 9.85 5.31 15.20
C PHE A 86 10.32 3.87 15.34
N GLU A 87 11.18 3.61 16.34
CA GLU A 87 11.72 2.28 16.61
C GLU A 87 10.61 1.24 16.85
N GLY A 88 10.72 0.08 16.20
CA GLY A 88 9.77 -1.03 16.34
C GLY A 88 8.40 -0.80 15.69
N ARG A 89 8.23 0.28 14.91
CA ARG A 89 7.00 0.56 14.15
C ARG A 89 7.21 0.33 12.66
N MET A 90 6.11 0.09 11.96
CA MET A 90 6.09 -0.05 10.51
C MET A 90 5.64 1.25 9.84
N HIS A 91 6.03 1.40 8.58
CA HIS A 91 5.75 2.54 7.72
C HIS A 91 5.31 2.03 6.34
N ALA A 92 4.36 2.73 5.74
CA ALA A 92 3.87 2.38 4.41
C ALA A 92 4.60 3.20 3.34
N VAL A 93 5.11 2.52 2.31
CA VAL A 93 5.69 3.16 1.10
C VAL A 93 5.01 2.62 -0.15
N VAL A 94 5.07 3.38 -1.25
CA VAL A 94 4.70 2.87 -2.57
C VAL A 94 5.94 2.26 -3.21
N ALA A 95 5.85 1.01 -3.62
CA ALA A 95 6.94 0.27 -4.24
C ALA A 95 6.47 -0.44 -5.52
N CYS A 96 7.40 -0.95 -6.31
CA CYS A 96 7.12 -1.93 -7.36
C CYS A 96 8.32 -2.84 -7.57
N VAL A 97 8.12 -3.94 -8.29
CA VAL A 97 9.26 -4.67 -8.87
C VAL A 97 9.57 -4.10 -10.24
N ASP A 98 10.82 -3.69 -10.43
CA ASP A 98 11.29 -3.09 -11.68
C ASP A 98 11.63 -4.15 -12.76
N ASP A 99 12.08 -3.68 -13.92
CA ASP A 99 12.48 -4.54 -15.04
C ASP A 99 13.72 -5.41 -14.74
N SER A 100 14.42 -5.15 -13.63
CA SER A 100 15.58 -5.92 -13.15
C SER A 100 15.23 -6.91 -12.04
N ASP A 101 13.94 -7.18 -11.81
CA ASP A 101 13.43 -8.03 -10.71
C ASP A 101 13.80 -7.51 -9.31
N ARG A 102 13.97 -6.20 -9.16
CA ARG A 102 14.27 -5.57 -7.86
C ARG A 102 13.06 -4.85 -7.33
N LEU A 103 12.77 -5.05 -6.04
CA LEU A 103 11.80 -4.23 -5.33
C LEU A 103 12.42 -2.84 -5.10
N VAL A 104 11.76 -1.81 -5.61
CA VAL A 104 12.21 -0.42 -5.52
C VAL A 104 11.10 0.45 -4.95
N VAL A 105 11.46 1.43 -4.10
CA VAL A 105 10.53 2.43 -3.61
C VAL A 105 10.28 3.46 -4.71
N LEU A 106 9.01 3.62 -5.09
CA LEU A 106 8.55 4.63 -6.02
C LEU A 106 8.23 5.95 -5.30
N HIS A 107 7.72 5.87 -4.07
CA HIS A 107 7.34 7.02 -3.26
C HIS A 107 7.30 6.69 -1.77
N ASP A 108 7.88 7.57 -0.95
CA ASP A 108 7.77 7.55 0.51
C ASP A 108 6.87 8.72 0.96
N PRO A 109 5.73 8.45 1.63
CA PRO A 109 4.86 9.49 2.19
C PRO A 109 5.54 10.41 3.21
N ASN A 110 6.61 9.99 3.87
CA ASN A 110 7.38 10.80 4.80
C ASN A 110 8.63 11.38 4.10
N PRO A 111 8.64 12.68 3.74
CA PRO A 111 9.78 13.29 3.06
C PRO A 111 11.02 13.42 3.96
N GLY A 112 10.90 13.19 5.28
CA GLY A 112 12.02 13.20 6.22
C GLY A 112 12.85 11.91 6.24
N ASN A 113 12.37 10.83 5.63
CA ASN A 113 13.08 9.56 5.57
C ASN A 113 14.20 9.59 4.52
N GLY A 114 15.26 8.82 4.77
CA GLY A 114 16.25 8.48 3.76
C GLY A 114 15.76 7.36 2.83
N PRO A 115 16.49 7.05 1.76
CA PRO A 115 16.18 5.92 0.88
C PRO A 115 16.12 4.59 1.65
N TYR A 116 15.14 3.75 1.33
CA TYR A 116 15.06 2.37 1.81
C TYR A 116 15.86 1.43 0.89
N ASP A 117 16.61 0.50 1.49
CA ASP A 117 17.17 -0.66 0.80
C ASP A 117 16.23 -1.85 0.97
N LEU A 118 15.63 -2.29 -0.14
CA LEU A 118 14.69 -3.41 -0.18
C LEU A 118 15.31 -4.67 -0.83
N SER A 119 16.65 -4.73 -0.92
CA SER A 119 17.34 -5.96 -1.31
C SER A 119 17.07 -7.08 -0.30
N LEU A 120 16.98 -8.33 -0.79
CA LEU A 120 16.39 -9.56 -0.20
C LEU A 120 16.67 -9.93 1.28
N GLU A 121 17.45 -9.17 2.04
CA GLU A 121 17.56 -9.29 3.50
C GLU A 121 16.66 -8.29 4.26
N GLY A 122 16.11 -7.28 3.57
CA GLY A 122 15.14 -6.30 4.07
C GLY A 122 13.72 -6.49 3.53
N VAL A 123 13.31 -7.75 3.28
CA VAL A 123 11.99 -8.06 2.72
C VAL A 123 10.90 -7.44 3.59
N PRO A 124 9.98 -6.65 3.01
CA PRO A 124 8.84 -6.09 3.75
C PRO A 124 8.06 -7.18 4.46
N GLU A 125 7.64 -6.92 5.71
CA GLU A 125 6.87 -7.90 6.51
C GLU A 125 5.49 -8.21 5.89
N GLY A 126 5.02 -7.34 4.99
CA GLY A 126 3.79 -7.52 4.22
C GLY A 126 3.69 -6.53 3.07
N HIS A 127 2.82 -6.85 2.11
CA HIS A 127 2.51 -6.00 0.97
C HIS A 127 1.00 -5.88 0.83
N SER A 128 0.54 -4.84 0.13
CA SER A 128 -0.85 -4.71 -0.25
C SER A 128 -0.95 -4.15 -1.66
N MET A 129 -1.91 -4.64 -2.42
CA MET A 129 -2.13 -4.26 -3.80
C MET A 129 -3.51 -3.65 -3.97
N LEU A 130 -3.58 -2.59 -4.78
CA LEU A 130 -4.83 -1.98 -5.20
C LEU A 130 -5.13 -2.40 -6.64
N ILE A 131 -6.26 -3.05 -6.86
CA ILE A 131 -6.67 -3.52 -8.19
C ILE A 131 -7.93 -2.78 -8.61
N ARG A 132 -7.98 -2.32 -9.87
CA ARG A 132 -9.22 -1.80 -10.46
C ARG A 132 -10.25 -2.92 -10.55
N ARG A 133 -11.45 -2.68 -10.03
CA ARG A 133 -12.56 -3.65 -10.02
C ARG A 133 -12.95 -4.11 -11.42
N GLU A 134 -12.87 -3.23 -12.42
CA GLU A 134 -13.16 -3.55 -13.84
C GLU A 134 -12.27 -4.66 -14.42
N GLY A 135 -11.10 -4.90 -13.84
CA GLY A 135 -10.18 -5.96 -14.26
C GLY A 135 -10.41 -7.31 -13.58
N LEU A 136 -11.32 -7.37 -12.59
CA LEU A 136 -11.63 -8.61 -11.87
C LEU A 136 -12.78 -9.35 -12.54
N PRO A 137 -12.78 -10.70 -12.55
CA PRO A 137 -13.90 -11.46 -13.05
C PRO A 137 -15.16 -11.09 -12.24
N ASP A 138 -16.21 -10.65 -12.93
CA ASP A 138 -17.53 -10.51 -12.33
C ASP A 138 -17.88 -11.86 -11.70
N GLY A 139 -18.08 -11.93 -10.38
CA GLY A 139 -18.41 -13.15 -9.64
C GLY A 139 -19.71 -13.84 -10.07
N ARG A 140 -20.33 -13.39 -11.18
CA ARG A 140 -21.32 -14.15 -11.94
C ARG A 140 -20.64 -15.39 -12.49
N ARG A 141 -20.99 -16.55 -11.94
CA ARG A 141 -20.71 -17.84 -12.57
C ARG A 141 -21.09 -17.72 -14.05
N VAL A 142 -20.11 -17.88 -14.93
CA VAL A 142 -20.38 -18.20 -16.33
C VAL A 142 -21.20 -19.50 -16.29
N PRO A 143 -22.41 -19.53 -16.90
CA PRO A 143 -23.27 -20.71 -16.88
C PRO A 143 -22.58 -21.95 -17.46
#